data_AF-A0A084Y123-F1
#
_entry.id   AF-A0A084Y123-F1
#
_cell.length_a   1.000
_cell.length_b   1.000
_cell.length_c   1.000
_cell.angle_alpha   90.00
_cell.angle_beta   90.00
_cell.angle_gamma   90.00
#
_symmetry.space_group_name_H-M   'P 1'
#
loop_
_entity.id
_entity.type
_entity.pdbx_description
1 polymer ?
#
loop_
_entity_poly.entity_id
_entity_poly.type
_entity_poly.pdbx_seq_one_letter_code
_entity_poly.pdbx_strand_id
1 'polypeptide(L)' 'MIGAEGGLAPEEAQLAALTGFLPVRFGPRILRTETAGLAALAAIQFLWGDLKKEATDV' A
#
# COMPACT_ATOMS: atom_id res chain seq x y z
N MET A 1 0.18 4.90 4.21
CA MET A 1 0.42 6.26 3.70
C MET A 1 0.79 6.14 2.23
N ILE A 2 0.17 6.94 1.35
CA ILE A 2 0.47 6.98 -0.08
C ILE A 2 0.79 8.44 -0.42
N GLY A 3 1.92 8.69 -1.08
CA GLY A 3 2.34 10.04 -1.49
C GLY A 3 1.60 10.54 -2.74
N ALA A 4 1.78 11.82 -3.04
CA ALA A 4 1.36 12.41 -4.32
C ALA A 4 2.21 11.88 -5.49
N GLU A 5 1.94 12.32 -6.71
CA GLU A 5 2.58 11.78 -7.91
C GLU A 5 4.12 11.97 -7.91
N GLY A 6 4.62 13.00 -7.20
CA GLY A 6 6.04 13.24 -6.96
C GLY A 6 6.67 12.38 -5.86
N GLY A 7 5.89 11.51 -5.21
CA GLY A 7 6.31 10.75 -4.04
C GLY A 7 6.20 11.53 -2.73
N LEU A 8 6.91 11.05 -1.71
CA LEU A 8 7.07 11.71 -0.42
C LEU A 8 8.42 12.42 -0.40
N ALA A 9 8.48 13.57 0.25
CA ALA A 9 9.76 14.21 0.53
C ALA A 9 10.61 13.31 1.47
N PRO A 10 11.95 13.34 1.37
CA PRO A 10 12.82 12.53 2.22
C PRO A 10 12.55 12.72 3.73
N GLU A 11 12.17 13.93 4.15
CA GLU A 11 11.88 14.29 5.53
C GLU A 11 10.55 13.67 6.00
N GLU A 12 9.53 13.60 5.13
CA GLU A 12 8.24 12.97 5.42
C GLU A 12 8.39 11.45 5.59
N ALA A 13 9.18 10.82 4.72
CA ALA A 13 9.48 9.39 4.81
C ALA A 13 10.24 9.06 6.10
N GLN A 14 11.19 9.90 6.50
CA GLN A 14 11.91 9.76 7.77
C GLN A 14 10.98 9.92 8.97
N LEU A 15 10.13 10.96 8.98
CA LEU A 15 9.17 11.18 10.06
C LEU A 15 8.18 10.01 10.18
N ALA A 16 7.71 9.46 9.06
CA ALA A 16 6.85 8.27 9.07
C ALA A 16 7.56 7.07 9.72
N ALA A 17 8.82 6.81 9.35
CA ALA A 17 9.60 5.73 9.98
C ALA A 17 9.77 5.95 11.49
N LEU A 18 10.09 7.18 11.92
CA LEU A 18 10.25 7.54 13.33
C LEU A 18 8.96 7.43 14.15
N THR A 19 7.80 7.60 13.50
CA THR A 19 6.48 7.46 14.14
C THR A 19 5.94 6.03 14.09
N GLY A 20 6.74 5.07 13.62
CA GLY A 20 6.39 3.65 13.62
C GLY A 20 5.70 3.15 12.36
N PHE A 21 5.67 3.92 11.27
CA PHE A 21 5.23 3.39 9.98
C PHE A 21 6.26 2.39 9.43
N LEU A 22 5.77 1.23 9.02
CA LEU A 22 6.59 0.23 8.33
C LEU A 22 6.53 0.46 6.81
N PRO A 23 7.64 0.72 6.13
CA PRO A 23 7.64 0.80 4.67
C PRO A 23 7.39 -0.59 4.06
N VAL A 24 6.55 -0.63 3.02
CA VAL A 24 6.22 -1.86 2.28
C VAL A 24 6.42 -1.64 0.79
N ARG A 25 6.87 -2.67 0.08
CA ARG A 25 7.10 -2.62 -1.37
C ARG A 25 6.01 -3.40 -2.11
N PHE A 26 5.36 -2.75 -3.08
CA PHE A 26 4.29 -3.34 -3.88
C PHE A 26 4.79 -3.93 -5.20
N GLY A 27 5.78 -4.83 -5.10
CA GLY A 27 6.45 -5.44 -6.26
C GLY A 27 7.44 -4.51 -6.97
N PRO A 28 7.81 -4.81 -8.24
CA PRO A 28 8.86 -4.08 -8.95
C PRO A 28 8.36 -2.86 -9.75
N ARG A 29 7.05 -2.71 -9.97
CA ARG A 29 6.47 -1.63 -10.78
C ARG A 29 6.18 -0.41 -9.90
N ILE A 30 6.48 0.78 -10.43
CA ILE A 30 6.04 2.03 -9.82
C ILE A 30 4.55 2.18 -10.06
N LEU A 31 3.78 2.31 -8.99
CA LEU A 31 2.35 2.59 -9.06
C LEU A 31 2.13 4.10 -8.98
N ARG A 32 1.27 4.63 -9.87
CA ARG A 32 0.81 6.02 -9.79
C ARG A 32 -0.04 6.24 -8.55
N THR A 33 -0.18 7.49 -8.11
CA THR A 33 -0.89 7.83 -6.87
C THR A 33 -2.33 7.29 -6.84
N GLU A 34 -3.08 7.39 -7.95
CA GLU A 34 -4.44 6.89 -8.05
C GLU A 34 -4.54 5.36 -8.00
N THR A 35 -3.48 4.66 -8.39
CA THR A 35 -3.45 3.18 -8.43
C THR A 35 -2.96 2.58 -7.12
N ALA A 36 -1.96 3.21 -6.50
CA ALA A 36 -1.26 2.67 -5.34
C ALA A 36 -2.19 2.40 -4.15
N GLY A 37 -3.12 3.33 -3.86
CA GLY A 37 -4.09 3.17 -2.78
C GLY A 37 -5.07 2.02 -3.02
N LEU A 38 -5.67 1.95 -4.21
CA LEU A 38 -6.63 0.90 -4.56
C LEU A 38 -5.98 -0.48 -4.56
N ALA A 39 -4.78 -0.60 -5.12
CA ALA A 39 -4.03 -1.85 -5.14
C ALA A 39 -3.66 -2.32 -3.71
N ALA A 40 -3.22 -1.39 -2.85
CA ALA A 40 -2.91 -1.70 -1.45
C ALA A 40 -4.15 -2.20 -0.69
N LEU A 41 -5.30 -1.52 -0.84
CA LEU A 41 -6.57 -1.95 -0.22
C LEU A 41 -6.99 -3.34 -0.73
N ALA A 42 -6.93 -3.58 -2.04
CA ALA A 42 -7.27 -4.87 -2.62
C ALA A 42 -6.38 -6.00 -2.08
N ALA A 43 -5.06 -5.77 -1.99
CA ALA A 43 -4.14 -6.76 -1.42
C ALA A 43 -4.39 -7.02 0.06
N ILE A 44 -4.66 -5.99 0.86
CA ILE A 44 -5.00 -6.14 2.28
C ILE A 44 -6.28 -6.97 2.43
N GLN A 45 -7.33 -6.66 1.65
CA GLN A 45 -8.60 -7.39 1.68
C GLN A 45 -8.45 -8.83 1.20
N PHE A 46 -7.62 -9.09 0.19
CA PHE A 46 -7.35 -10.45 -0.29
C PHE A 46 -6.60 -11.30 0.75
N LEU A 47 -5.64 -10.71 1.48
CA LEU A 47 -4.82 -11.45 2.44
C LEU A 47 -5.50 -11.64 3.79
N TRP A 48 -6.21 -10.62 4.27
CA TRP A 48 -6.76 -10.56 5.64
C TRP A 48 -8.23 -10.16 5.72
N GLY A 49 -8.82 -9.66 4.64
CA GLY A 49 -10.21 -9.24 4.60
C GLY A 49 -11.15 -10.33 4.11
N ASP A 50 -12.31 -9.89 3.64
CA ASP A 50 -13.43 -10.72 3.20
C ASP A 50 -13.36 -11.14 1.73
N LEU A 51 -12.60 -10.43 0.88
CA LEU A 51 -12.33 -10.86 -0.51
C LEU A 51 -11.69 -12.26 -0.57
N LYS A 52 -11.02 -12.70 0.51
CA LYS A 52 -10.49 -14.05 0.65
C LYS A 52 -11.59 -15.12 0.68
N LYS A 53 -12.77 -14.81 1.25
CA LYS A 53 -13.85 -15.79 1.45
C LYS A 53 -14.43 -16.26 0.13
N GLU A 54 -14.61 -15.36 -0.83
CA GLU A 54 -15.06 -15.72 -2.19
C GLU A 54 -14.01 -16.54 -2.96
N ALA A 55 -12.72 -16.36 -2.69
CA ALA A 55 -11.65 -17.08 -3.39
C ALA A 55 -11.46 -18.55 -2.93
N THR A 56 -12.10 -18.96 -1.82
CA THR A 56 -11.91 -20.30 -1.23
C THR A 56 -13.14 -21.21 -1.40
N ASP A 57 -14.28 -20.67 -1.85
CA ASP A 57 -15.54 -21.41 -2.04
C ASP A 57 -15.78 -21.85 -3.51
N VAL A 58 -14.72 -22.00 -4.32
CA VAL A 58 -14.75 -22.58 -5.69
C VAL A 58 -13.81 -23.76 -5.85
#